data_AF-A0A6A4VSX6-F1
#
_entry.id   AF-A0A6A4VSX6-F1
#
_cell.length_a   1.000
_cell.length_b   1.000
_cell.length_c   1.000
_cell.angle_alpha   90.00
_cell.angle_beta   90.00
_cell.angle_gamma   90.00
#
_symmetry.space_group_name_H-M   'P 1'
#
loop_
_entity.id
_entity.type
_entity.pdbx_description
1 polymer ?
#
loop_
_entity_poly.entity_id
_entity_poly.type
_entity_poly.pdbx_seq_one_letter_code
_entity_poly.pdbx_strand_id
1 'polypeptide(L)'
;MLLKVKLGPGARLVTPGPGARQVTPGPGARQVTPGPGARQVTPDPGARLVTPGPGARQVTPGPGARQVTPGPGARLVTPDPGARLVTPGPGARLVTPGPGARHVKPGPGARLVTPGPGARQVTPGPGARHVKPGPGARLVTPGPGARLVTPDPGTRLVTPDPGARLVTPGPEARQVTPGPGARQVTPGPGARLVMPGPRARLVTPDPGTRLVTPGPGARQVTPGPGARLVTPGPGARPMEHLVLTPYPCGTTKN
;
A
#
# COMPACT_ATOMS: atom_id res chain seq x y z
N MET A 1 7.06 7.67 37.40
CA MET A 1 7.26 9.08 36.99
C MET A 1 7.01 9.20 35.48
N LEU A 2 6.13 10.10 35.04
CA LEU A 2 5.76 10.29 33.64
C LEU A 2 6.52 11.52 33.12
N LEU A 3 7.70 11.35 32.50
CA LEU A 3 8.43 12.48 31.94
C LEU A 3 7.74 12.94 30.63
N LYS A 4 7.03 14.07 30.70
CA LYS A 4 6.45 14.76 29.54
C LYS A 4 7.43 15.84 29.09
N VAL A 5 7.78 15.85 27.81
CA VAL A 5 8.61 16.90 27.22
C VAL A 5 7.75 17.74 26.29
N LYS A 6 7.50 18.98 26.72
CA LYS A 6 6.87 20.03 25.92
C LYS A 6 7.89 21.15 25.74
N LEU A 7 8.26 21.42 24.50
CA LEU A 7 9.16 22.52 24.16
C LEU A 7 8.35 23.63 23.51
N GLY A 8 8.66 24.88 23.87
CA GLY A 8 8.02 26.06 23.30
C GLY A 8 8.39 26.28 21.82
N PRO A 9 7.80 27.33 21.20
CA PRO A 9 8.12 27.70 19.82
C PRO A 9 9.62 27.93 19.61
N GLY A 10 10.15 27.52 18.45
CA GLY A 10 11.51 27.87 18.03
C GLY A 10 12.61 26.84 18.34
N ALA A 11 12.34 25.82 19.15
CA ALA A 11 13.29 24.72 19.41
C ALA A 11 13.49 23.86 18.14
N ARG A 12 14.49 24.18 17.31
CA ARG A 12 14.70 23.50 16.01
C ARG A 12 15.02 22.01 16.13
N LEU A 13 15.71 21.60 17.19
CA LEU A 13 16.11 20.23 17.46
C LEU A 13 15.54 19.79 18.81
N VAL A 14 14.84 18.66 18.83
CA VAL A 14 14.24 18.10 20.04
C VAL A 14 14.66 16.65 20.21
N THR A 15 15.57 16.42 21.16
CA THR A 15 16.17 15.11 21.45
C THR A 15 15.99 14.71 22.93
N PRO A 16 14.76 14.45 23.41
CA PRO A 16 14.57 13.95 24.76
C PRO A 16 15.35 12.65 25.00
N GLY A 17 15.99 12.56 26.16
CA GLY A 17 16.69 11.35 26.57
C GLY A 17 15.75 10.15 26.83
N PRO A 18 16.31 8.99 27.19
CA PRO A 18 15.54 7.79 27.52
C PRO A 18 14.46 8.06 28.58
N GLY A 19 13.30 7.42 28.44
CA GLY A 19 12.22 7.49 29.45
C GLY A 19 11.24 8.66 29.30
N ALA A 20 11.46 9.59 28.38
CA ALA A 20 10.49 10.62 27.99
C ALA A 20 9.25 10.00 27.34
N ARG A 21 8.19 9.72 28.10
CA ARG A 21 7.02 8.94 27.64
C ARG A 21 6.17 9.69 26.61
N GLN A 22 6.06 11.01 26.75
CA GLN A 22 5.30 11.87 25.84
C GLN A 22 6.20 13.00 25.36
N VAL A 23 6.29 13.18 24.05
CA VAL A 23 7.09 14.23 23.41
C VAL A 23 6.19 15.02 22.46
N THR A 24 5.91 16.26 22.83
CA THR A 24 5.06 17.19 22.06
C THR A 24 5.80 18.52 21.87
N PRO A 25 6.77 18.57 20.93
CA PRO A 25 7.41 19.81 20.52
C PRO A 25 6.39 20.80 19.94
N GLY A 26 6.49 22.06 20.33
CA GLY A 26 5.71 23.14 19.74
C GLY A 26 6.10 23.47 18.29
N PRO A 27 5.40 24.44 17.67
CA PRO A 27 5.67 24.85 16.29
C PRO A 27 7.12 25.28 16.06
N GLY A 28 7.65 24.98 14.87
CA GLY A 28 9.01 25.38 14.48
C GLY A 28 10.11 24.39 14.88
N ALA A 29 9.79 23.35 15.64
CA ALA A 29 10.65 22.17 15.72
C ALA A 29 10.87 21.62 14.32
N ARG A 30 12.12 21.39 13.91
CA ARG A 30 12.47 20.86 12.57
C ARG A 30 12.86 19.39 12.64
N GLN A 31 13.52 18.98 13.72
CA GLN A 31 13.94 17.61 13.96
C GLN A 31 13.49 17.16 15.34
N VAL A 32 12.84 15.99 15.40
CA VAL A 32 12.28 15.43 16.63
C VAL A 32 12.74 13.97 16.74
N THR A 33 13.71 13.75 17.62
CA THR A 33 14.43 12.48 17.75
C THR A 33 14.46 12.01 19.22
N PRO A 34 13.30 11.69 19.83
CA PRO A 34 13.28 11.09 21.17
C PRO A 34 14.07 9.80 21.23
N GLY A 35 14.79 9.60 22.33
CA GLY A 35 15.46 8.35 22.65
C GLY A 35 14.49 7.19 22.92
N PRO A 36 15.01 6.02 23.28
CA PRO A 36 14.21 4.83 23.59
C PRO A 36 13.16 5.07 24.68
N GLY A 37 12.02 4.39 24.55
CA GLY A 37 10.98 4.38 25.57
C GLY A 37 9.99 5.55 25.51
N ALA A 38 10.16 6.48 24.56
CA ALA A 38 9.08 7.39 24.18
C ALA A 38 7.87 6.58 23.74
N ARG A 39 6.68 6.86 24.26
CA ARG A 39 5.46 6.12 23.92
C ARG A 39 4.60 6.88 22.93
N GLN A 40 4.54 8.20 23.07
CA GLN A 40 3.79 9.10 22.21
C GLN A 40 4.70 10.23 21.72
N VAL A 41 4.72 10.44 20.41
CA VAL A 41 5.51 11.48 19.75
C VAL A 41 4.59 12.22 18.78
N THR A 42 4.23 13.43 19.15
CA THR A 42 3.22 14.26 18.49
C THR A 42 3.75 15.69 18.34
N PRO A 43 4.74 15.93 17.47
CA PRO A 43 5.18 17.28 17.21
C PRO A 43 4.13 18.07 16.42
N ASP A 44 3.99 19.34 16.78
CA ASP A 44 3.14 20.32 16.13
C ASP A 44 3.59 20.61 14.68
N PRO A 45 2.79 21.36 13.89
CA PRO A 45 3.14 21.69 12.51
C PRO A 45 4.56 22.25 12.35
N GLY A 46 5.22 21.84 11.27
CA GLY A 46 6.55 22.35 10.89
C GLY A 46 7.74 21.43 11.23
N ALA A 47 7.51 20.37 12.03
CA ALA A 47 8.45 19.25 12.12
C ALA A 47 8.75 18.73 10.72
N ARG A 48 10.01 18.66 10.32
CA ARG A 48 10.41 18.12 8.99
C ARG A 48 10.85 16.67 9.10
N LEU A 49 11.55 16.33 10.18
CA LEU A 49 12.07 15.00 10.47
C LEU A 49 11.55 14.54 11.84
N VAL A 50 10.92 13.36 11.86
CA VAL A 50 10.45 12.72 13.09
C VAL A 50 10.96 11.29 13.14
N THR A 51 11.90 11.06 14.05
CA THR A 51 12.79 9.89 14.14
C THR A 51 12.84 9.35 15.57
N PRO A 52 11.71 9.00 16.20
CA PRO A 52 11.77 8.47 17.55
C PRO A 52 12.40 7.08 17.57
N GLY A 53 13.20 6.83 18.61
CA GLY A 53 13.86 5.55 18.83
C GLY A 53 12.90 4.39 19.11
N PRO A 54 13.45 3.21 19.44
CA PRO A 54 12.66 2.02 19.76
C PRO A 54 11.66 2.26 20.89
N GLY A 55 10.49 1.61 20.78
CA GLY A 55 9.45 1.64 21.82
C GLY A 55 8.44 2.77 21.70
N ALA A 56 8.62 3.70 20.74
CA ALA A 56 7.56 4.58 20.24
C ALA A 56 6.31 3.75 19.99
N ARG A 57 5.16 4.03 20.61
CA ARG A 57 3.92 3.28 20.34
C ARG A 57 3.02 4.02 19.37
N GLN A 58 2.96 5.34 19.49
CA GLN A 58 2.17 6.23 18.66
C GLN A 58 3.06 7.37 18.17
N VAL A 59 3.05 7.59 16.85
CA VAL A 59 3.82 8.63 16.18
C VAL A 59 2.88 9.35 15.22
N THR A 60 2.48 10.56 15.60
CA THR A 60 1.47 11.36 14.89
C THR A 60 1.99 12.79 14.74
N PRO A 61 2.97 13.03 13.86
CA PRO A 61 3.41 14.38 13.51
C PRO A 61 2.30 15.17 12.84
N GLY A 62 2.22 16.46 13.18
CA GLY A 62 1.37 17.42 12.49
C GLY A 62 1.82 17.69 11.05
N PRO A 63 1.08 18.56 10.33
CA PRO A 63 1.36 18.90 8.95
C PRO A 63 2.79 19.39 8.71
N GLY A 64 3.33 19.06 7.55
CA GLY A 64 4.67 19.50 7.11
C GLY A 64 5.83 18.58 7.51
N ALA A 65 5.55 17.52 8.28
CA ALA A 65 6.44 16.36 8.41
C ALA A 65 6.85 15.90 7.01
N ARG A 66 8.13 15.89 6.68
CA ARG A 66 8.61 15.41 5.37
C ARG A 66 9.03 13.95 5.46
N GLN A 67 9.64 13.58 6.57
CA GLN A 67 10.16 12.25 6.84
C GLN A 67 9.75 11.78 8.24
N VAL A 68 9.14 10.60 8.29
CA VAL A 68 8.66 9.97 9.53
C VAL A 68 9.15 8.54 9.58
N THR A 69 10.15 8.30 10.41
CA THR A 69 10.90 7.03 10.48
C THR A 69 11.05 6.56 11.93
N PRO A 70 9.94 6.19 12.59
CA PRO A 70 10.05 5.66 13.94
C PRO A 70 10.75 4.30 13.94
N GLY A 71 11.53 4.05 14.98
CA GLY A 71 12.22 2.78 15.18
C GLY A 71 11.27 1.61 15.44
N PRO A 72 11.83 0.42 15.76
CA PRO A 72 11.04 -0.77 16.07
C PRO A 72 10.04 -0.54 17.21
N GLY A 73 8.89 -1.21 17.12
CA GLY A 73 7.86 -1.19 18.17
C GLY A 73 6.81 -0.09 18.05
N ALA A 74 6.95 0.83 17.07
CA ALA A 74 5.85 1.67 16.58
C ALA A 74 4.62 0.82 16.37
N ARG A 75 3.49 1.12 17.00
CA ARG A 75 2.22 0.40 16.74
C ARG A 75 1.34 1.20 15.79
N LEU A 76 1.31 2.51 15.97
CA LEU A 76 0.50 3.47 15.22
C LEU A 76 1.40 4.56 14.64
N VAL A 77 1.33 4.76 13.33
CA VAL A 77 2.10 5.78 12.61
C VAL A 77 1.16 6.51 11.65
N THR A 78 0.80 7.73 12.00
CA THR A 78 -0.27 8.49 11.35
C THR A 78 0.15 9.94 11.16
N PRO A 79 1.16 10.22 10.34
CA PRO A 79 1.50 11.61 10.07
C PRO A 79 0.39 12.28 9.26
N ASP A 80 0.13 13.52 9.62
CA ASP A 80 -0.78 14.43 8.93
C ASP A 80 -0.30 14.77 7.51
N PRO A 81 -1.10 15.51 6.71
CA PRO A 81 -0.74 15.83 5.34
C PRO A 81 0.67 16.44 5.19
N GLY A 82 1.34 16.07 4.10
CA GLY A 82 2.66 16.60 3.74
C GLY A 82 3.85 15.67 4.01
N ALA A 83 3.63 14.56 4.74
CA ALA A 83 4.56 13.43 4.80
C ALA A 83 4.99 13.05 3.38
N ARG A 84 6.28 13.02 3.07
CA ARG A 84 6.78 12.54 1.77
C ARG A 84 7.32 11.12 1.88
N LEU A 85 7.94 10.79 3.00
CA LEU A 85 8.54 9.50 3.30
C LEU A 85 8.06 9.00 4.68
N VAL A 86 7.45 7.82 4.70
CA VAL A 86 6.95 7.18 5.92
C VAL A 86 7.47 5.76 5.97
N THR A 87 8.46 5.52 6.84
CA THR A 87 9.18 4.23 6.92
C THR A 87 9.34 3.79 8.37
N PRO A 88 8.25 3.38 9.02
CA PRO A 88 8.35 2.83 10.36
C PRO A 88 9.07 1.48 10.33
N GLY A 89 9.87 1.24 11.36
CA GLY A 89 10.57 -0.03 11.55
C GLY A 89 9.63 -1.21 11.80
N PRO A 90 10.19 -2.39 12.10
CA PRO A 90 9.41 -3.59 12.42
C PRO A 90 8.41 -3.38 13.57
N GLY A 91 7.28 -4.05 13.49
CA GLY A 91 6.25 -4.05 14.55
C GLY A 91 5.18 -2.97 14.42
N ALA A 92 5.29 -2.07 13.43
CA ALA A 92 4.20 -1.22 12.95
C ALA A 92 2.94 -2.06 12.79
N ARG A 93 1.81 -1.70 13.40
CA ARG A 93 0.54 -2.41 13.19
C ARG A 93 -0.34 -1.64 12.21
N LEU A 94 -0.43 -0.33 12.42
CA LEU A 94 -1.25 0.59 11.64
C LEU A 94 -0.38 1.72 11.09
N VAL A 95 -0.39 1.89 9.76
CA VAL A 95 0.37 2.93 9.05
C VAL A 95 -0.56 3.64 8.09
N THR A 96 -1.00 4.84 8.47
CA THR A 96 -2.04 5.61 7.75
C THR A 96 -1.60 7.05 7.58
N PRO A 97 -0.56 7.32 6.77
CA PRO A 97 -0.16 8.68 6.51
C PRO A 97 -1.23 9.40 5.68
N GLY A 98 -1.42 10.68 5.97
CA GLY A 98 -2.35 11.53 5.23
C GLY A 98 -1.93 11.77 3.77
N PRO A 99 -2.69 12.63 3.06
CA PRO A 99 -2.37 13.04 1.70
C PRO A 99 -0.92 13.51 1.51
N GLY A 100 -0.35 13.18 0.35
CA GLY A 100 1.00 13.62 -0.06
C GLY A 100 2.14 12.65 0.24
N ALA A 101 1.84 11.53 0.92
CA ALA A 101 2.75 10.43 1.29
C ALA A 101 3.37 9.70 0.10
N ARG A 102 4.36 10.30 -0.58
CA ARG A 102 4.95 9.76 -1.81
C ARG A 102 5.50 8.34 -1.68
N HIS A 103 6.16 8.03 -0.57
CA HIS A 103 6.76 6.72 -0.31
C HIS A 103 6.35 6.19 1.06
N VAL A 104 5.73 5.02 1.09
CA VAL A 104 5.24 4.37 2.31
C VAL A 104 5.82 2.96 2.37
N LYS A 105 6.81 2.78 3.25
CA LYS A 105 7.67 1.60 3.36
C LYS A 105 7.72 1.10 4.82
N PRO A 106 6.61 0.63 5.40
CA PRO A 106 6.66 0.05 6.72
C PRO A 106 7.41 -1.28 6.69
N GLY A 107 8.20 -1.54 7.73
CA GLY A 107 8.91 -2.81 7.91
C GLY A 107 7.97 -3.99 8.16
N PRO A 108 8.56 -5.16 8.46
CA PRO A 108 7.79 -6.38 8.78
C PRO A 108 6.79 -6.18 9.93
N GLY A 109 5.66 -6.86 9.84
CA GLY A 109 4.64 -6.89 10.90
C GLY A 109 3.53 -5.83 10.78
N ALA A 110 3.62 -4.92 9.79
CA ALA A 110 2.52 -4.07 9.35
C ALA A 110 1.25 -4.92 9.19
N ARG A 111 0.13 -4.55 9.81
CA ARG A 111 -1.15 -5.28 9.60
C ARG A 111 -2.07 -4.53 8.64
N LEU A 112 -2.10 -3.21 8.76
CA LEU A 112 -2.93 -2.32 7.95
C LEU A 112 -2.09 -1.15 7.47
N VAL A 113 -2.05 -0.97 6.14
CA VAL A 113 -1.30 0.09 5.46
C VAL A 113 -2.26 0.81 4.52
N THR A 114 -2.69 2.00 4.90
CA THR A 114 -3.70 2.78 4.17
C THR A 114 -3.27 4.23 4.02
N PRO A 115 -2.27 4.50 3.15
CA PRO A 115 -1.89 5.86 2.88
C PRO A 115 -2.98 6.58 2.09
N GLY A 116 -3.17 7.86 2.38
CA GLY A 116 -4.11 8.72 1.67
C GLY A 116 -3.71 8.98 0.21
N PRO A 117 -4.44 9.89 -0.47
CA PRO A 117 -4.18 10.24 -1.85
C PRO A 117 -2.75 10.73 -2.12
N GLY A 118 -2.25 10.44 -3.32
CA GLY A 118 -0.92 10.89 -3.80
C GLY A 118 0.24 9.96 -3.42
N ALA A 119 -0.06 8.78 -2.87
CA ALA A 119 0.95 7.82 -2.44
C ALA A 119 1.60 7.05 -3.58
N ARG A 120 2.63 7.62 -4.20
CA ARG A 120 3.26 7.08 -5.43
C ARG A 120 3.76 5.63 -5.28
N GLN A 121 4.40 5.29 -4.17
CA GLN A 121 4.91 3.94 -3.93
C GLN A 121 4.50 3.45 -2.54
N VAL A 122 3.87 2.28 -2.49
CA VAL A 122 3.47 1.61 -1.26
C VAL A 122 4.03 0.20 -1.26
N THR A 123 5.06 -0.02 -0.44
CA THR A 123 5.83 -1.27 -0.41
C THR A 123 6.02 -1.76 1.03
N PRO A 124 4.94 -2.21 1.68
CA PRO A 124 5.03 -2.73 3.03
C PRO A 124 5.75 -4.07 3.04
N GLY A 125 6.55 -4.31 4.07
CA GLY A 125 7.29 -5.56 4.26
C GLY A 125 6.38 -6.76 4.55
N PRO A 126 6.99 -7.94 4.83
CA PRO A 126 6.26 -9.16 5.15
C PRO A 126 5.24 -8.99 6.28
N GLY A 127 4.11 -9.69 6.16
CA GLY A 127 3.04 -9.71 7.17
C GLY A 127 1.94 -8.65 7.00
N ALA A 128 2.07 -7.77 5.98
CA ALA A 128 1.12 -6.73 5.58
C ALA A 128 -0.27 -7.25 5.21
N ARG A 129 -1.14 -7.55 6.19
CA ARG A 129 -2.43 -8.21 5.93
C ARG A 129 -3.36 -7.43 5.00
N HIS A 130 -3.48 -6.12 5.18
CA HIS A 130 -4.36 -5.27 4.38
C HIS A 130 -3.58 -4.07 3.85
N VAL A 131 -3.58 -3.90 2.53
CA VAL A 131 -2.92 -2.78 1.85
C VAL A 131 -3.94 -2.10 0.95
N LYS A 132 -4.37 -0.90 1.36
CA LYS A 132 -5.37 -0.08 0.67
C LYS A 132 -4.86 1.36 0.48
N PRO A 133 -3.94 1.60 -0.47
CA PRO A 133 -3.56 2.94 -0.88
C PRO A 133 -4.73 3.71 -1.49
N GLY A 134 -4.83 4.99 -1.16
CA GLY A 134 -5.74 5.92 -1.81
C GLY A 134 -5.38 6.23 -3.27
N PRO A 135 -6.17 7.07 -3.94
CA PRO A 135 -5.99 7.39 -5.35
C PRO A 135 -4.60 7.97 -5.67
N GLY A 136 -4.15 7.73 -6.90
CA GLY A 136 -2.88 8.26 -7.40
C GLY A 136 -1.64 7.47 -6.98
N ALA A 137 -1.83 6.29 -6.38
CA ALA A 137 -0.75 5.33 -6.26
C ALA A 137 -0.20 4.96 -7.64
N ARG A 138 1.10 4.71 -7.75
CA ARG A 138 1.70 4.24 -9.02
C ARG A 138 2.16 2.80 -8.89
N LEU A 139 2.77 2.47 -7.76
CA LEU A 139 3.33 1.16 -7.47
C LEU A 139 2.82 0.66 -6.11
N VAL A 140 2.26 -0.54 -6.10
CA VAL A 140 1.81 -1.23 -4.89
C VAL A 140 2.42 -2.63 -4.90
N THR A 141 3.43 -2.84 -4.05
CA THR A 141 4.19 -4.09 -3.94
C THR A 141 4.28 -4.54 -2.49
N PRO A 142 3.18 -5.06 -1.92
CA PRO A 142 3.21 -5.69 -0.60
C PRO A 142 4.12 -6.92 -0.59
N GLY A 143 4.89 -7.07 0.47
CA GLY A 143 5.68 -8.26 0.73
C GLY A 143 4.82 -9.50 1.05
N PRO A 144 5.46 -10.65 1.30
CA PRO A 144 4.76 -11.91 1.49
C PRO A 144 3.75 -11.89 2.64
N GLY A 145 2.68 -12.67 2.49
CA GLY A 145 1.64 -12.82 3.51
C GLY A 145 0.60 -11.69 3.53
N ALA A 146 0.60 -10.81 2.53
CA ALA A 146 -0.52 -9.92 2.30
C ALA A 146 -1.80 -10.72 2.08
N ARG A 147 -2.93 -10.30 2.65
CA ARG A 147 -4.22 -11.00 2.47
C ARG A 147 -5.10 -10.25 1.49
N LEU A 148 -5.20 -8.94 1.68
CA LEU A 148 -6.02 -8.05 0.87
C LEU A 148 -5.17 -6.93 0.28
N VAL A 149 -5.24 -6.77 -1.03
CA VAL A 149 -4.56 -5.71 -1.77
C VAL A 149 -5.60 -5.03 -2.65
N THR A 150 -6.07 -3.87 -2.20
CA THR A 150 -7.20 -3.13 -2.80
C THR A 150 -6.82 -1.68 -3.01
N PRO A 151 -5.86 -1.37 -3.89
CA PRO A 151 -5.53 0.02 -4.16
C PRO A 151 -6.65 0.71 -4.95
N ASP A 152 -6.91 1.96 -4.60
CA ASP A 152 -7.91 2.82 -5.22
C ASP A 152 -7.54 3.17 -6.70
N PRO A 153 -8.45 3.83 -7.45
CA PRO A 153 -8.22 4.16 -8.86
C PRO A 153 -6.91 4.90 -9.16
N GLY A 154 -6.41 4.70 -10.38
CA GLY A 154 -5.19 5.36 -10.89
C GLY A 154 -3.89 4.63 -10.54
N THR A 155 -3.99 3.47 -9.87
CA THR A 155 -2.84 2.59 -9.61
C THR A 155 -2.30 2.02 -10.92
N ARG A 156 -0.99 2.13 -11.18
CA ARG A 156 -0.41 1.61 -12.44
C ARG A 156 0.03 0.16 -12.33
N LEU A 157 0.76 -0.18 -11.28
CA LEU A 157 1.35 -1.50 -11.09
C LEU A 157 0.98 -2.05 -9.71
N VAL A 158 0.41 -3.26 -9.71
CA VAL A 158 0.06 -4.02 -8.51
C VAL A 158 0.74 -5.37 -8.55
N THR A 159 1.75 -5.56 -7.71
CA THR A 159 2.64 -6.72 -7.69
C THR A 159 2.83 -7.24 -6.27
N PRO A 160 1.77 -7.76 -5.62
CA PRO A 160 1.96 -8.36 -4.31
C PRO A 160 2.76 -9.66 -4.43
N ASP A 161 3.68 -9.84 -3.49
CA ASP A 161 4.48 -11.04 -3.33
C ASP A 161 3.63 -12.28 -2.98
N PRO A 162 4.21 -13.49 -2.96
CA PRO A 162 3.47 -14.71 -2.66
C PRO A 162 2.60 -14.63 -1.39
N GLY A 163 1.42 -15.26 -1.47
CA GLY A 163 0.50 -15.39 -0.34
C GLY A 163 -0.62 -14.35 -0.28
N ALA A 164 -0.64 -13.38 -1.22
CA ALA A 164 -1.82 -12.58 -1.52
C ALA A 164 -3.07 -13.47 -1.62
N ARG A 165 -4.17 -13.14 -0.94
CA ARG A 165 -5.43 -13.91 -1.09
C ARG A 165 -6.38 -13.23 -2.06
N LEU A 166 -6.66 -11.96 -1.84
CA LEU A 166 -7.54 -11.15 -2.66
C LEU A 166 -6.76 -9.94 -3.19
N VAL A 167 -6.74 -9.80 -4.51
CA VAL A 167 -6.14 -8.66 -5.21
C VAL A 167 -7.20 -8.01 -6.09
N THR A 168 -7.67 -6.84 -5.67
CA THR A 168 -8.76 -6.10 -6.32
C THR A 168 -8.35 -4.64 -6.52
N PRO A 169 -7.43 -4.35 -7.46
CA PRO A 169 -7.12 -2.99 -7.83
C PRO A 169 -8.34 -2.29 -8.42
N GLY A 170 -8.50 -1.00 -8.11
CA GLY A 170 -9.50 -0.17 -8.73
C GLY A 170 -9.29 0.02 -10.25
N PRO A 171 -10.17 0.80 -10.89
CA PRO A 171 -10.09 1.12 -12.31
C PRO A 171 -8.71 1.63 -12.77
N GLU A 172 -8.42 1.38 -14.04
CA GLU A 172 -7.23 1.84 -14.79
C GLU A 172 -5.90 1.19 -14.36
N ALA A 173 -5.97 0.06 -13.65
CA ALA A 173 -4.80 -0.73 -13.29
C ALA A 173 -4.03 -1.25 -14.51
N ARG A 174 -2.94 -0.58 -14.91
CA ARG A 174 -2.20 -0.97 -16.13
C ARG A 174 -1.69 -2.40 -16.06
N GLN A 175 -1.14 -2.82 -14.92
CA GLN A 175 -0.60 -4.17 -14.76
C GLN A 175 -0.88 -4.70 -13.37
N VAL A 176 -1.44 -5.90 -13.33
CA VAL A 176 -1.76 -6.65 -12.11
C VAL A 176 -1.08 -8.01 -12.20
N THR A 177 0.00 -8.17 -11.43
CA THR A 177 0.83 -9.38 -11.43
C THR A 177 1.01 -9.91 -10.00
N PRO A 178 -0.04 -10.46 -9.38
CA PRO A 178 0.09 -11.13 -8.09
C PRO A 178 1.05 -12.31 -8.17
N GLY A 179 1.86 -12.50 -7.13
CA GLY A 179 2.68 -13.69 -6.98
C GLY A 179 1.86 -14.98 -6.81
N PRO A 180 2.55 -16.12 -6.68
CA PRO A 180 1.93 -17.42 -6.44
C PRO A 180 0.92 -17.43 -5.29
N GLY A 181 -0.13 -18.23 -5.47
CA GLY A 181 -1.11 -18.53 -4.40
C GLY A 181 -2.23 -17.50 -4.22
N ALA A 182 -2.36 -16.54 -5.14
CA ALA A 182 -3.52 -15.66 -5.22
C ALA A 182 -4.82 -16.48 -5.25
N ARG A 183 -5.77 -16.23 -4.34
CA ARG A 183 -7.06 -16.94 -4.37
C ARG A 183 -8.00 -16.27 -5.36
N GLN A 184 -8.05 -14.94 -5.36
CA GLN A 184 -8.92 -14.18 -6.22
C GLN A 184 -8.20 -12.93 -6.73
N VAL A 185 -8.28 -12.72 -8.04
CA VAL A 185 -7.75 -11.56 -8.72
C VAL A 185 -8.88 -10.94 -9.54
N THR A 186 -9.32 -9.75 -9.14
CA THR A 186 -10.46 -9.05 -9.73
C THR A 186 -10.05 -7.59 -9.99
N PRO A 187 -9.25 -7.31 -11.03
CA PRO A 187 -8.93 -5.94 -11.41
C PRO A 187 -10.17 -5.21 -11.92
N GLY A 188 -10.30 -3.94 -11.51
CA GLY A 188 -11.36 -3.05 -11.98
C GLY A 188 -11.26 -2.72 -13.47
N PRO A 189 -12.23 -1.95 -13.99
CA PRO A 189 -12.34 -1.68 -15.43
C PRO A 189 -11.09 -1.00 -16.01
N GLY A 190 -10.81 -1.28 -17.28
CA GLY A 190 -9.70 -0.65 -17.99
C GLY A 190 -8.30 -1.14 -17.55
N ALA A 191 -8.23 -2.25 -16.83
CA ALA A 191 -6.95 -2.92 -16.60
C ALA A 191 -6.30 -3.30 -17.96
N ARG A 192 -4.97 -3.27 -18.11
CA ARG A 192 -4.37 -3.67 -19.40
C ARG A 192 -3.87 -5.10 -19.37
N LEU A 193 -3.06 -5.43 -18.38
CA LEU A 193 -2.38 -6.71 -18.25
C LEU A 193 -2.73 -7.34 -16.91
N VAL A 194 -3.25 -8.57 -16.94
CA VAL A 194 -3.56 -9.36 -15.74
C VAL A 194 -2.81 -10.67 -15.84
N MET A 195 -1.75 -10.80 -15.05
CA MET A 195 -0.84 -11.95 -15.11
C MET A 195 -0.60 -12.56 -13.71
N PRO A 196 -1.62 -13.21 -13.11
CA PRO A 196 -1.45 -13.88 -11.82
C PRO A 196 -0.44 -15.02 -11.92
N GLY A 197 0.38 -15.15 -10.89
CA GLY A 197 1.31 -16.26 -10.75
C GLY A 197 0.62 -17.62 -10.60
N PRO A 198 1.41 -18.71 -10.47
CA PRO A 198 0.88 -20.06 -10.35
C PRO A 198 -0.14 -20.23 -9.22
N ARG A 199 -1.05 -21.19 -9.41
CA ARG A 199 -2.08 -21.59 -8.43
C ARG A 199 -3.10 -20.49 -8.11
N ALA A 200 -3.29 -19.53 -9.02
CA ALA A 200 -4.38 -18.58 -8.92
C ALA A 200 -5.74 -19.32 -8.93
N ARG A 201 -6.63 -19.13 -7.95
CA ARG A 201 -7.91 -19.89 -7.98
C ARG A 201 -8.93 -19.27 -8.93
N LEU A 202 -9.19 -17.97 -8.78
CA LEU A 202 -10.19 -17.25 -9.54
C LEU A 202 -9.59 -15.96 -10.13
N VAL A 203 -9.76 -15.76 -11.43
CA VAL A 203 -9.31 -14.57 -12.16
C VAL A 203 -10.50 -14.00 -12.92
N THR A 204 -11.06 -12.90 -12.42
CA THR A 204 -12.29 -12.28 -12.94
C THR A 204 -12.07 -10.80 -13.17
N PRO A 205 -11.34 -10.41 -14.23
CA PRO A 205 -11.18 -9.01 -14.55
C PRO A 205 -12.48 -8.37 -15.05
N ASP A 206 -12.72 -7.13 -14.65
CA ASP A 206 -13.81 -6.30 -15.13
C ASP A 206 -13.62 -5.91 -16.61
N PRO A 207 -14.66 -5.33 -17.26
CA PRO A 207 -14.61 -4.94 -18.67
C PRO A 207 -13.41 -4.07 -19.05
N GLY A 208 -12.99 -4.20 -20.31
CA GLY A 208 -11.90 -3.40 -20.88
C GLY A 208 -10.49 -3.93 -20.57
N THR A 209 -10.39 -5.10 -19.96
CA THR A 209 -9.11 -5.80 -19.79
C THR A 209 -8.53 -6.22 -21.13
N ARG A 210 -7.27 -5.93 -21.45
CA ARG A 210 -6.71 -6.29 -22.78
C ARG A 210 -6.15 -7.71 -22.84
N LEU A 211 -5.32 -8.09 -21.87
CA LEU A 211 -4.64 -9.37 -21.82
C LEU A 211 -4.79 -10.03 -20.46
N VAL A 212 -5.18 -11.31 -20.46
CA VAL A 212 -5.21 -12.17 -19.28
C VAL A 212 -4.33 -13.41 -19.53
N THR A 213 -3.27 -13.55 -18.74
CA THR A 213 -2.31 -14.66 -18.84
C THR A 213 -2.04 -15.25 -17.45
N PRO A 214 -2.91 -16.14 -16.96
CA PRO A 214 -2.71 -16.80 -15.67
C PRO A 214 -1.60 -17.84 -15.75
N GLY A 215 -0.80 -17.93 -14.69
CA GLY A 215 0.20 -18.98 -14.56
C GLY A 215 -0.40 -20.39 -14.41
N PRO A 216 0.44 -21.43 -14.41
CA PRO A 216 0.02 -22.82 -14.28
C PRO A 216 -0.85 -23.09 -13.03
N GLY A 217 -1.82 -23.99 -13.17
CA GLY A 217 -2.73 -24.37 -12.08
C GLY A 217 -3.77 -23.30 -11.73
N ALA A 218 -4.01 -22.35 -12.63
CA ALA A 218 -5.16 -21.46 -12.54
C ALA A 218 -6.47 -22.26 -12.64
N ARG A 219 -7.41 -22.13 -11.70
CA ARG A 219 -8.62 -22.99 -11.68
C ARG A 219 -9.76 -22.44 -12.52
N GLN A 220 -10.06 -21.15 -12.39
CA GLN A 220 -11.14 -20.47 -13.11
C GLN A 220 -10.68 -19.10 -13.59
N VAL A 221 -10.94 -18.82 -14.87
CA VAL A 221 -10.62 -17.57 -15.54
C VAL A 221 -11.88 -17.15 -16.27
N THR A 222 -12.49 -16.05 -15.84
CA THR A 222 -13.69 -15.50 -16.46
C THR A 222 -13.35 -14.09 -16.95
N PRO A 223 -13.02 -13.95 -18.23
CA PRO A 223 -12.69 -12.65 -18.81
C PRO A 223 -13.91 -11.74 -18.84
N GLY A 224 -13.75 -10.48 -18.44
CA GLY A 224 -14.79 -9.48 -18.65
C GLY A 224 -14.97 -9.11 -20.13
N PRO A 225 -16.12 -8.53 -20.51
CA PRO A 225 -16.35 -7.96 -21.83
C PRO A 225 -15.19 -7.07 -22.33
N GLY A 226 -14.77 -7.23 -23.58
CA GLY A 226 -13.65 -6.48 -24.16
C GLY A 226 -12.26 -7.08 -23.92
N ALA A 227 -12.17 -8.25 -23.28
CA ALA A 227 -10.98 -9.10 -23.28
C ALA A 227 -10.53 -9.41 -24.71
N ARG A 228 -9.35 -8.92 -25.11
CA ARG A 228 -8.81 -9.16 -26.46
C ARG A 228 -8.08 -10.49 -26.56
N LEU A 229 -7.37 -10.89 -25.50
CA LEU A 229 -6.64 -12.14 -25.46
C LEU A 229 -6.68 -12.75 -24.06
N VAL A 230 -7.04 -14.02 -24.00
CA VAL A 230 -7.10 -14.82 -22.78
C VAL A 230 -6.39 -16.12 -23.09
N THR A 231 -5.30 -16.37 -22.37
CA THR A 231 -4.54 -17.62 -22.51
C THR A 231 -4.90 -18.52 -21.34
N PRO A 232 -5.43 -19.73 -21.56
CA PRO A 232 -5.59 -20.71 -20.49
C PRO A 232 -4.20 -21.05 -19.95
N GLY A 233 -4.02 -20.98 -18.62
CA GLY A 233 -2.79 -21.47 -18.00
C GLY A 233 -2.69 -23.00 -18.17
N PRO A 234 -1.48 -23.58 -18.25
CA PRO A 234 -1.32 -25.04 -18.26
C PRO A 234 -2.05 -25.68 -17.07
N GLY A 235 -2.97 -26.60 -17.35
CA GLY A 235 -3.80 -27.29 -16.34
C GLY A 235 -5.06 -26.55 -15.87
N ALA A 236 -5.44 -25.45 -16.52
CA ALA A 236 -6.75 -24.84 -16.31
C ALA A 236 -7.87 -25.76 -16.82
N ARG A 237 -9.00 -25.84 -16.09
CA ARG A 237 -10.19 -26.53 -16.61
C ARG A 237 -10.69 -25.81 -17.87
N PRO A 238 -11.21 -26.54 -18.88
CA PRO A 238 -11.74 -25.92 -20.09
C PRO A 238 -12.81 -24.88 -19.73
N MET A 239 -12.79 -23.75 -20.44
CA MET A 239 -13.71 -22.64 -20.26
C MET A 239 -15.11 -23.06 -20.71
N GLU A 240 -15.95 -23.53 -19.79
CA GLU A 240 -17.39 -23.59 -20.03
C GLU A 240 -17.88 -22.14 -20.13
N HIS A 241 -18.41 -21.75 -21.31
CA HIS A 241 -18.77 -20.38 -21.72
C HIS A 241 -17.62 -19.44 -22.16
N LEU A 242 -16.86 -19.84 -23.19
CA LEU A 242 -16.22 -18.86 -24.06
C LEU A 242 -17.22 -18.44 -25.17
N VAL A 243 -18.10 -17.49 -24.89
CA VAL A 243 -18.76 -16.73 -25.97
C VAL A 243 -17.81 -15.60 -26.36
N LEU A 244 -16.89 -15.89 -27.28
CA LEU A 244 -16.33 -14.81 -28.09
C LEU A 244 -17.49 -14.30 -28.92
N THR A 245 -18.08 -13.15 -28.59
CA THR A 245 -18.88 -12.45 -29.60
C THR A 245 -17.88 -11.90 -30.62
N PRO A 246 -17.83 -12.43 -31.86
CA PRO A 246 -17.17 -11.68 -32.92
C PRO A 246 -17.94 -10.36 -33.03
N TYR A 247 -17.26 -9.23 -32.77
CA TYR A 247 -17.79 -7.95 -33.23
C TYR A 247 -17.97 -8.08 -34.75
N PRO A 248 -19.18 -7.87 -35.31
CA PRO A 248 -19.31 -7.76 -36.75
C PRO A 248 -18.45 -6.56 -37.16
N CYS A 249 -17.44 -6.84 -37.98
CA CYS A 249 -16.72 -5.81 -38.71
C CYS A 249 -17.73 -5.18 -39.67
N GLY A 250 -18.38 -4.10 -39.23
CA GLY A 250 -19.20 -3.27 -40.09
C GLY A 250 -18.29 -2.59 -41.09
N THR A 251 -18.11 -3.20 -42.26
CA THR A 251 -17.59 -2.55 -43.45
C THR A 251 -18.53 -1.41 -43.80
N THR A 252 -18.07 -0.17 -43.68
CA THR A 252 -18.64 0.95 -44.44
C THR A 252 -18.35 0.68 -45.91
N LYS A 253 -19.39 0.43 -46.72
CA LYS A 253 -19.35 0.60 -48.18
C LYS A 253 -20.74 0.90 -48.73
N ASN A 254 -20.81 2.11 -49.30
CA ASN A 254 -21.79 2.73 -50.21
C ASN A 254 -23.20 2.97 -49.69
#